data_AF-A0A3R7CQQ3-F1
#
_entry.id   AF-A0A3R7CQQ3-F1
#
_cell.length_a   1.000
_cell.length_b   1.000
_cell.length_c   1.000
_cell.angle_alpha   90.00
_cell.angle_beta   90.00
_cell.angle_gamma   90.00
#
_symmetry.space_group_name_H-M   'P 1'
#
loop_
_entity.id
_entity.type
_entity.pdbx_description
1 polymer ?
#
loop_
_entity_poly.entity_id
_entity_poly.type
_entity_poly.pdbx_seq_one_letter_code
_entity_poly.pdbx_strand_id
1 'polypeptide(L)'
;MKALKKKFKLVRRVCQTILVIGVTTFVLLLCGGGVDVSAQSTLLHQYQTRQQQALITHVDTKKIQLFNKLIKADVCGLVFSPQTKQDLQKIMRLFNNRQQNQRQIASYFDGNYYANTVTKKRLDRTDQNLLKEKNQTVYQRQKNRLDTIRIWFDQTQDANQFLKKTTEAFKANHDQLDLTQVSQANAYYKLIKNRRWQRYWKPQINEILAYFKNSQANRDKNQLQQEKEQLAALKNAPLTQSYQPAHVTIVDNVQVADDANKALQAAGITANEVLYLSQSDQTLSLLRRSNGRYRTSGPLIRIIANNTNSGLYRIREVITNPADTAGVVTDRTQPTFGRYYSDATVVDSTTNSVSDYNHAQPTFWLKNNPALQMSIMFGNSRTIGFIYSGSSALNNGIVVENSDLITLTNLINSGTTLYIN
;
A
#
# COMPACT_ATOMS: atom_id res chain seq x y z
N MET A 1 5.88 50.39 74.79
CA MET A 1 6.72 49.21 74.47
C MET A 1 5.95 47.90 74.15
N LYS A 2 4.87 47.53 74.86
CA LYS A 2 4.12 46.27 74.60
C LYS A 2 3.38 46.22 73.23
N ALA A 3 2.87 47.36 72.73
CA ALA A 3 2.16 47.44 71.45
C ALA A 3 3.08 47.22 70.22
N LEU A 4 4.32 47.74 70.26
CA LEU A 4 5.33 47.52 69.21
C LEU A 4 5.76 46.05 69.11
N LYS A 5 5.94 45.36 70.25
CA LYS A 5 6.24 43.91 70.28
C LYS A 5 5.09 43.05 69.72
N LYS A 6 3.83 43.48 69.89
CA LYS A 6 2.65 42.79 69.32
C LYS A 6 2.57 42.95 67.80
N LYS A 7 2.81 44.16 67.28
CA LYS A 7 2.88 44.43 65.83
C LYS A 7 4.04 43.70 65.16
N PHE A 8 5.22 43.64 65.79
CA PHE A 8 6.38 42.93 65.26
C PHE A 8 6.19 41.39 65.24
N LYS A 9 5.52 40.83 66.25
CA LYS A 9 5.12 39.39 66.24
C LYS A 9 4.10 39.07 65.15
N LEU A 10 3.17 39.99 64.86
CA LEU A 10 2.18 39.82 63.80
C LEU A 10 2.86 39.86 62.42
N VAL A 11 3.71 40.86 62.17
CA VAL A 11 4.49 40.99 60.92
C VAL A 11 5.41 39.77 60.72
N ARG A 12 6.09 39.32 61.78
CA ARG A 12 6.93 38.11 61.72
C ARG A 12 6.12 36.84 61.39
N ARG A 13 4.93 36.68 61.96
CA ARG A 13 4.03 35.56 61.63
C ARG A 13 3.52 35.65 60.19
N VAL A 14 3.16 36.84 59.71
CA VAL A 14 2.71 37.05 58.33
C VAL A 14 3.85 36.76 57.34
N CYS A 15 5.06 37.27 57.57
CA CYS A 15 6.23 36.96 56.74
C CYS A 15 6.58 35.46 56.77
N GLN A 16 6.50 34.79 57.92
CA GLN A 16 6.71 33.34 58.01
C GLN A 16 5.63 32.55 57.27
N THR A 17 4.37 33.00 57.31
CA THR A 17 3.26 32.34 56.59
C THR A 17 3.39 32.53 55.08
N ILE A 18 3.76 33.74 54.62
CA ILE A 18 4.04 34.03 53.21
C ILE A 18 5.25 33.22 52.72
N LEU A 19 6.29 33.05 53.55
CA LEU A 19 7.48 32.28 53.18
C LEU A 19 7.19 30.78 53.16
N VAL A 20 6.36 30.25 54.08
CA VAL A 20 5.90 28.86 54.04
C VAL A 20 4.99 28.64 52.82
N ILE A 21 4.03 29.52 52.54
CA ILE A 21 3.19 29.42 51.34
C ILE A 21 4.07 29.52 50.09
N GLY A 22 5.00 30.47 50.02
CA GLY A 22 5.93 30.65 48.91
C GLY A 22 6.81 29.42 48.68
N VAL A 23 7.41 28.84 49.74
CA VAL A 23 8.23 27.63 49.67
C VAL A 23 7.38 26.41 49.33
N THR A 24 6.17 26.26 49.88
CA THR A 24 5.28 25.12 49.58
C THR A 24 4.79 25.20 48.14
N THR A 25 4.46 26.40 47.65
CA THR A 25 4.07 26.64 46.25
C THR A 25 5.27 26.42 45.32
N PHE A 26 6.47 26.84 45.72
CA PHE A 26 7.71 26.63 44.97
C PHE A 26 8.11 25.14 44.92
N VAL A 27 7.95 24.38 46.00
CA VAL A 27 8.18 22.93 46.04
C VAL A 27 7.11 22.19 45.23
N LEU A 28 5.84 22.60 45.29
CA LEU A 28 4.77 22.07 44.43
C LEU A 28 5.01 22.39 42.94
N LEU A 29 5.55 23.58 42.62
CA LEU A 29 5.95 23.97 41.27
C LEU A 29 7.20 23.21 40.79
N LEU A 30 8.17 22.95 41.66
CA LEU A 30 9.39 22.18 41.36
C LEU A 30 9.09 20.69 41.17
N CYS A 31 8.29 20.09 42.06
CA CYS A 31 7.85 18.70 41.93
C CYS A 31 6.82 18.53 40.80
N GLY A 32 5.93 19.50 40.61
CA GLY A 32 4.96 19.55 39.51
C GLY A 32 5.63 19.69 38.15
N GLY A 33 6.65 20.54 38.03
CA GLY A 33 7.43 20.71 36.80
C GLY A 33 8.18 19.45 36.38
N GLY A 34 8.80 18.73 37.33
CA GLY A 34 9.45 17.44 37.03
C GLY A 34 8.46 16.36 36.56
N VAL A 35 7.27 16.31 37.17
CA VAL A 35 6.21 15.35 36.81
C VAL A 35 5.55 15.72 35.46
N ASP A 36 5.31 17.01 35.18
CA ASP A 36 4.79 17.47 33.88
C ASP A 36 5.79 17.22 32.75
N VAL A 37 7.08 17.52 32.97
CA VAL A 37 8.14 17.27 31.98
C VAL A 37 8.30 15.77 31.72
N SER A 38 8.25 14.94 32.77
CA SER A 38 8.30 13.48 32.62
C SER A 38 7.07 12.93 31.87
N ALA A 39 5.89 13.45 32.18
CA ALA A 39 4.65 13.11 31.47
C ALA A 39 4.72 13.53 30.01
N GLN A 40 5.14 14.76 29.74
CA GLN A 40 5.30 15.30 28.40
C GLN A 40 6.31 14.48 27.59
N SER A 41 7.49 14.19 28.14
CA SER A 41 8.48 13.30 27.51
C SER A 41 7.90 11.93 27.20
N THR A 42 7.19 11.32 28.16
CA THR A 42 6.59 9.99 27.95
C THR A 42 5.50 10.01 26.88
N LEU A 43 4.67 11.06 26.83
CA LEU A 43 3.64 11.24 25.80
C LEU A 43 4.28 11.51 24.42
N LEU A 44 5.38 12.27 24.37
CA LEU A 44 6.15 12.51 23.15
C LEU A 44 6.72 11.21 22.57
N HIS A 45 7.22 10.30 23.43
CA HIS A 45 7.72 8.99 22.99
C HIS A 45 6.63 8.05 22.45
N GLN A 46 5.34 8.37 22.64
CA GLN A 46 4.25 7.62 22.00
C GLN A 46 3.99 8.05 20.56
N TYR A 47 4.63 9.13 20.11
CA TYR A 47 4.59 9.56 18.72
C TYR A 47 5.83 9.07 17.97
N GLN A 48 5.62 8.53 16.78
CA GLN A 48 6.68 8.37 15.79
C GLN A 48 7.08 9.75 15.24
N THR A 49 6.07 10.59 14.97
CA THR A 49 6.26 11.99 14.57
C THR A 49 5.17 12.87 15.17
N ARG A 50 5.53 13.78 16.10
CA ARG A 50 4.56 14.66 16.77
C ARG A 50 3.80 15.57 15.79
N GLN A 51 4.50 16.10 14.78
CA GLN A 51 3.91 16.99 13.77
C GLN A 51 2.88 16.28 12.87
N GLN A 52 3.10 15.02 12.56
CA GLN A 52 2.17 14.21 11.75
C GLN A 52 1.11 13.49 12.59
N GLN A 53 1.18 13.64 13.92
CA GLN A 53 0.26 13.01 14.87
C GLN A 53 0.23 11.48 14.74
N ALA A 54 1.31 10.88 14.26
CA ALA A 54 1.43 9.44 14.06
C ALA A 54 1.89 8.78 15.36
N LEU A 55 1.04 7.95 15.97
CA LEU A 55 1.44 7.16 17.13
C LEU A 55 2.38 6.03 16.71
N ILE A 56 3.31 5.64 17.58
CA ILE A 56 4.14 4.44 17.37
C ILE A 56 3.27 3.18 17.21
N THR A 57 3.83 2.14 16.61
CA THR A 57 3.11 0.88 16.36
C THR A 57 2.61 0.23 17.65
N HIS A 58 3.46 0.20 18.68
CA HIS A 58 3.16 -0.36 19.99
C HIS A 58 3.09 0.72 21.05
N VAL A 59 1.88 1.26 21.22
CA VAL A 59 1.59 2.29 22.22
C VAL A 59 1.59 1.69 23.63
N ASP A 60 2.30 2.32 24.58
CA ASP A 60 2.34 1.89 25.98
C ASP A 60 1.05 2.29 26.72
N THR A 61 0.06 1.41 26.58
CA THR A 61 -1.28 1.61 27.13
C THR A 61 -1.32 1.72 28.65
N LYS A 62 -0.45 1.00 29.36
CA LYS A 62 -0.39 1.03 30.83
C LYS A 62 0.08 2.40 31.31
N LYS A 63 1.13 2.94 30.69
CA LYS A 63 1.64 4.29 31.02
C LYS A 63 0.64 5.38 30.66
N ILE A 64 0.00 5.31 29.49
CA ILE A 64 -1.03 6.30 29.10
C ILE A 64 -2.23 6.28 30.06
N GLN A 65 -2.67 5.10 30.49
CA GLN A 65 -3.77 4.98 31.46
C GLN A 65 -3.37 5.52 32.84
N LEU A 66 -2.12 5.29 33.27
CA LEU A 66 -1.58 5.86 34.50
C LEU A 66 -1.59 7.39 34.43
N PHE A 67 -1.05 7.99 33.37
CA PHE A 67 -1.08 9.45 33.18
C PHE A 67 -2.49 10.02 33.08
N ASN A 68 -3.42 9.32 32.44
CA ASN A 68 -4.83 9.72 32.41
C ASN A 68 -5.45 9.75 33.82
N LYS A 69 -5.11 8.81 34.69
CA LYS A 69 -5.55 8.84 36.10
C LYS A 69 -4.93 10.01 36.87
N LEU A 70 -3.62 10.24 36.72
CA LEU A 70 -2.90 11.32 37.38
C LEU A 70 -3.40 12.71 36.93
N ILE A 71 -3.59 12.91 35.62
CA ILE A 71 -4.10 14.16 35.06
C ILE A 71 -5.54 14.43 35.48
N LYS A 72 -6.39 13.38 35.61
CA LYS A 72 -7.74 13.53 36.15
C LYS A 72 -7.75 13.86 37.65
N ALA A 73 -6.76 13.40 38.40
CA ALA A 73 -6.60 13.71 39.82
C ALA A 73 -6.05 15.13 40.07
N ASP A 74 -5.41 15.75 39.06
CA ASP A 74 -4.97 17.15 39.07
C ASP A 74 -6.14 18.12 38.79
N VAL A 75 -7.10 18.15 39.73
CA VAL A 75 -8.33 18.96 39.65
C VAL A 75 -8.02 20.46 39.66
N CYS A 76 -6.97 20.89 40.36
CA CYS A 76 -6.58 22.30 40.46
C CYS A 76 -5.69 22.79 39.31
N GLY A 77 -5.22 21.90 38.42
CA GLY A 77 -4.36 22.28 37.29
C GLY A 77 -2.96 22.78 37.71
N LEU A 78 -2.50 22.36 38.89
CA LEU A 78 -1.22 22.82 39.46
C LEU A 78 -0.05 21.94 39.05
N VAL A 79 -0.32 20.69 38.64
CA VAL A 79 0.71 19.69 38.34
C VAL A 79 0.94 19.53 36.84
N PHE A 80 -0.12 19.51 36.02
CA PHE A 80 0.02 19.29 34.57
C PHE A 80 -0.40 20.51 33.76
N SER A 81 0.44 20.90 32.82
CA SER A 81 0.14 22.03 31.93
C SER A 81 -1.05 21.72 31.00
N PRO A 82 -1.80 22.75 30.54
CA PRO A 82 -2.88 22.57 29.57
C PRO A 82 -2.44 21.82 28.31
N GLN A 83 -1.20 22.04 27.86
CA GLN A 83 -0.62 21.36 26.70
C GLN A 83 -0.48 19.85 26.93
N THR A 84 0.03 19.42 28.09
CA THR A 84 0.14 18.01 28.46
C THR A 84 -1.24 17.33 28.50
N LYS A 85 -2.26 18.03 29.03
CA LYS A 85 -3.65 17.54 29.06
C LYS A 85 -4.21 17.36 27.64
N GLN A 86 -3.97 18.31 26.74
CA GLN A 86 -4.38 18.23 25.34
C GLN A 86 -3.67 17.10 24.58
N ASP A 87 -2.35 16.97 24.76
CA ASP A 87 -1.55 15.92 24.12
C ASP A 87 -2.02 14.52 24.56
N LEU A 88 -2.32 14.33 25.85
CA LEU A 88 -2.92 13.08 26.35
C LEU A 88 -4.27 12.78 25.70
N GLN A 89 -5.21 13.75 25.70
CA GLN A 89 -6.53 13.55 25.10
C GLN A 89 -6.44 13.15 23.62
N LYS A 90 -5.50 13.76 22.89
CA LYS A 90 -5.24 13.47 21.49
C LYS A 90 -4.70 12.05 21.29
N ILE A 91 -3.71 11.63 22.09
CA ILE A 91 -3.20 10.26 22.07
C ILE A 91 -4.32 9.26 22.34
N MET A 92 -5.14 9.49 23.38
CA MET A 92 -6.26 8.60 23.70
C MET A 92 -7.26 8.50 22.55
N ARG A 93 -7.61 9.62 21.90
CA ARG A 93 -8.53 9.62 20.75
C ARG A 93 -7.97 8.79 19.60
N LEU A 94 -6.71 9.02 19.23
CA LEU A 94 -6.04 8.29 18.15
C LEU A 94 -5.95 6.79 18.46
N PHE A 95 -5.58 6.44 19.69
CA PHE A 95 -5.51 5.06 20.15
C PHE A 95 -6.89 4.37 20.14
N ASN A 96 -7.94 5.06 20.61
CA ASN A 96 -9.30 4.52 20.60
C ASN A 96 -9.81 4.28 19.17
N ASN A 97 -9.54 5.20 18.24
CA ASN A 97 -9.88 5.01 16.83
C ASN A 97 -9.19 3.77 16.24
N ARG A 98 -7.89 3.58 16.54
CA ARG A 98 -7.12 2.40 16.13
C ARG A 98 -7.74 1.11 16.66
N GLN A 99 -8.12 1.08 17.94
CA GLN A 99 -8.77 -0.08 18.57
C GLN A 99 -10.16 -0.35 17.98
N GLN A 100 -10.94 0.70 17.72
CA GLN A 100 -12.26 0.57 17.08
C GLN A 100 -12.12 -0.01 15.67
N ASN A 101 -11.19 0.49 14.85
CA ASN A 101 -10.92 -0.05 13.52
C ASN A 101 -10.51 -1.54 13.59
N GLN A 102 -9.61 -1.89 14.51
CA GLN A 102 -9.17 -3.27 14.71
C GLN A 102 -10.33 -4.20 15.09
N ARG A 103 -11.21 -3.77 16.01
CA ARG A 103 -12.41 -4.54 16.40
C ARG A 103 -13.41 -4.65 15.26
N GLN A 104 -13.62 -3.57 14.51
CA GLN A 104 -14.54 -3.56 13.37
C GLN A 104 -14.08 -4.52 12.28
N ILE A 105 -12.79 -4.50 11.93
CA ILE A 105 -12.21 -5.43 10.95
C ILE A 105 -12.29 -6.87 11.47
N ALA A 106 -11.95 -7.11 12.74
CA ALA A 106 -12.06 -8.45 13.33
C ALA A 106 -13.49 -9.00 13.27
N SER A 107 -14.51 -8.15 13.47
CA SER A 107 -15.93 -8.54 13.39
C SER A 107 -16.37 -9.00 11.99
N TYR A 108 -15.58 -8.73 10.95
CA TYR A 108 -15.84 -9.21 9.61
C TYR A 108 -15.37 -10.63 9.35
N PHE A 109 -14.53 -11.19 10.23
CA PHE A 109 -14.10 -12.58 10.16
C PHE A 109 -15.02 -13.49 10.97
N ASP A 110 -15.33 -14.65 10.43
CA ASP A 110 -15.99 -15.79 11.08
C ASP A 110 -15.12 -17.05 10.83
N GLY A 111 -13.94 -17.07 11.45
CA GLY A 111 -12.90 -18.06 11.18
C GLY A 111 -12.34 -17.91 9.75
N ASN A 112 -12.40 -18.98 8.96
CA ASN A 112 -11.95 -19.01 7.56
C ASN A 112 -12.99 -18.43 6.57
N TYR A 113 -13.98 -17.72 7.08
CA TYR A 113 -15.09 -17.11 6.34
C TYR A 113 -15.21 -15.63 6.70
N TYR A 114 -15.91 -14.86 5.88
CA TYR A 114 -16.42 -13.56 6.30
C TYR A 114 -17.83 -13.66 6.90
N ALA A 115 -18.09 -12.80 7.87
CA ALA A 115 -19.35 -12.76 8.61
C ALA A 115 -20.53 -12.33 7.72
N ASN A 116 -21.70 -12.92 7.94
CA ASN A 116 -22.91 -12.63 7.14
C ASN A 116 -23.37 -11.17 7.18
N THR A 117 -22.92 -10.41 8.18
CA THR A 117 -23.27 -9.00 8.35
C THR A 117 -22.42 -8.05 7.50
N VAL A 118 -21.43 -8.56 6.77
CA VAL A 118 -20.57 -7.78 5.87
C VAL A 118 -21.36 -7.31 4.67
N THR A 119 -21.24 -6.02 4.36
CA THR A 119 -21.82 -5.39 3.16
C THR A 119 -20.81 -4.42 2.58
N LYS A 120 -20.93 -4.11 1.27
CA LYS A 120 -20.09 -3.10 0.60
C LYS A 120 -20.01 -1.79 1.39
N LYS A 121 -21.17 -1.27 1.83
CA LYS A 121 -21.28 -0.06 2.67
C LYS A 121 -20.47 -0.12 3.97
N ARG A 122 -20.44 -1.28 4.64
CA ARG A 122 -19.66 -1.46 5.88
C ARG A 122 -18.16 -1.52 5.58
N LEU A 123 -17.77 -2.18 4.50
CA LEU A 123 -16.38 -2.22 4.05
C LEU A 123 -15.90 -0.81 3.69
N ASP A 124 -16.65 -0.07 2.87
CA ASP A 124 -16.33 1.32 2.48
C ASP A 124 -16.20 2.24 3.70
N ARG A 125 -17.14 2.16 4.65
CA ARG A 125 -17.08 2.97 5.87
C ARG A 125 -15.84 2.65 6.70
N THR A 126 -15.46 1.37 6.79
CA THR A 126 -14.27 0.96 7.54
C THR A 126 -13.02 1.48 6.84
N ASP A 127 -12.96 1.38 5.52
CA ASP A 127 -11.88 1.88 4.69
C ASP A 127 -11.65 3.39 4.89
N GLN A 128 -12.73 4.18 4.83
CA GLN A 128 -12.70 5.62 5.10
C GLN A 128 -12.22 5.96 6.52
N ASN A 129 -12.56 5.11 7.50
CA ASN A 129 -12.06 5.29 8.86
C ASN A 129 -10.57 4.93 9.00
N LEU A 130 -10.05 4.00 8.19
CA LEU A 130 -8.63 3.66 8.17
C LEU A 130 -7.78 4.82 7.64
N LEU A 131 -8.25 5.63 6.69
CA LEU A 131 -7.53 6.80 6.17
C LEU A 131 -7.15 7.85 7.25
N LYS A 132 -7.76 7.76 8.43
CA LYS A 132 -7.46 8.61 9.59
C LYS A 132 -6.26 8.10 10.40
N GLU A 133 -5.85 6.85 10.25
CA GLU A 133 -4.63 6.32 10.85
C GLU A 133 -3.40 6.91 10.15
N LYS A 134 -2.48 7.48 10.93
CA LYS A 134 -1.28 8.17 10.42
C LYS A 134 -0.01 7.34 10.55
N ASN A 135 -0.05 6.28 11.35
CA ASN A 135 1.00 5.27 11.35
C ASN A 135 0.77 4.31 10.18
N GLN A 136 1.65 4.37 9.18
CA GLN A 136 1.49 3.60 7.94
C GLN A 136 1.54 2.09 8.18
N THR A 137 2.38 1.60 9.09
CA THR A 137 2.47 0.19 9.44
C THR A 137 1.14 -0.35 9.98
N VAL A 138 0.51 0.39 10.89
CA VAL A 138 -0.77 0.02 11.47
C VAL A 138 -1.90 0.17 10.45
N TYR A 139 -1.91 1.25 9.69
CA TYR A 139 -2.85 1.45 8.58
C TYR A 139 -2.82 0.26 7.63
N GLN A 140 -1.64 -0.10 7.11
CA GLN A 140 -1.50 -1.18 6.13
C GLN A 140 -1.88 -2.53 6.71
N ARG A 141 -1.49 -2.83 7.96
CA ARG A 141 -1.89 -4.08 8.62
C ARG A 141 -3.41 -4.19 8.74
N GLN A 142 -4.08 -3.10 9.09
CA GLN A 142 -5.54 -3.05 9.18
C GLN A 142 -6.20 -3.11 7.79
N LYS A 143 -5.62 -2.42 6.81
CA LYS A 143 -6.06 -2.37 5.41
C LYS A 143 -5.95 -3.74 4.73
N ASN A 144 -4.82 -4.43 4.84
CA ASN A 144 -4.64 -5.79 4.29
C ASN A 144 -5.71 -6.77 4.83
N ARG A 145 -6.03 -6.67 6.12
CA ARG A 145 -7.10 -7.49 6.72
C ARG A 145 -8.48 -7.12 6.20
N LEU A 146 -8.76 -5.83 6.01
CA LEU A 146 -10.02 -5.36 5.42
C LEU A 146 -10.14 -5.80 3.95
N ASP A 147 -9.05 -5.70 3.18
CA ASP A 147 -9.00 -6.06 1.77
C ASP A 147 -9.18 -7.56 1.57
N THR A 148 -8.63 -8.40 2.46
CA THR A 148 -8.92 -9.85 2.46
C THR A 148 -10.42 -10.12 2.50
N ILE A 149 -11.16 -9.43 3.37
CA ILE A 149 -12.63 -9.56 3.45
C ILE A 149 -13.30 -9.02 2.20
N ARG A 150 -12.84 -7.88 1.67
CA ARG A 150 -13.39 -7.28 0.44
C ARG A 150 -13.25 -8.23 -0.74
N ILE A 151 -12.08 -8.84 -0.92
CA ILE A 151 -11.83 -9.86 -1.94
C ILE A 151 -12.82 -11.01 -1.82
N TRP A 152 -12.95 -11.58 -0.62
CA TRP A 152 -13.90 -12.67 -0.38
C TRP A 152 -15.35 -12.26 -0.64
N PHE A 153 -15.71 -11.02 -0.32
CA PHE A 153 -17.03 -10.47 -0.59
C PHE A 153 -17.28 -10.33 -2.09
N ASP A 154 -16.35 -9.71 -2.85
CA ASP A 154 -16.45 -9.49 -4.28
C ASP A 154 -16.47 -10.82 -5.05
N GLN A 155 -15.56 -11.75 -4.71
CA GLN A 155 -15.57 -13.13 -5.23
C GLN A 155 -16.90 -13.85 -4.98
N THR A 156 -17.56 -13.58 -3.86
CA THR A 156 -18.88 -14.16 -3.59
C THR A 156 -19.96 -13.53 -4.47
N GLN A 157 -19.90 -12.24 -4.78
CA GLN A 157 -20.85 -11.60 -5.70
C GLN A 157 -20.71 -12.18 -7.12
N ASP A 158 -19.47 -12.31 -7.59
CA ASP A 158 -19.19 -12.86 -8.92
C ASP A 158 -19.59 -14.33 -9.00
N ALA A 159 -19.20 -15.13 -7.99
CA ALA A 159 -19.62 -16.52 -7.89
C ALA A 159 -21.16 -16.64 -7.85
N ASN A 160 -21.86 -15.78 -7.10
CA ASN A 160 -23.33 -15.81 -7.05
C ASN A 160 -23.96 -15.56 -8.43
N GLN A 161 -23.44 -14.60 -9.21
CA GLN A 161 -23.95 -14.31 -10.54
C GLN A 161 -23.73 -15.49 -11.49
N PHE A 162 -22.51 -16.06 -11.51
CA PHE A 162 -22.18 -17.21 -12.34
C PHE A 162 -23.02 -18.44 -11.96
N LEU A 163 -23.02 -18.82 -10.68
CA LEU A 163 -23.75 -19.99 -10.18
C LEU A 163 -25.25 -19.88 -10.42
N LYS A 164 -25.82 -18.68 -10.30
CA LYS A 164 -27.23 -18.44 -10.63
C LYS A 164 -27.50 -18.73 -12.11
N LYS A 165 -26.72 -18.14 -13.01
CA LYS A 165 -26.87 -18.36 -14.45
C LYS A 165 -26.71 -19.84 -14.83
N THR A 166 -25.70 -20.51 -14.28
CA THR A 166 -25.45 -21.95 -14.55
C THR A 166 -26.58 -22.83 -14.01
N THR A 167 -27.08 -22.53 -12.81
CA THR A 167 -28.19 -23.30 -12.23
C THR A 167 -29.50 -23.07 -12.98
N GLU A 168 -29.76 -21.85 -13.43
CA GLU A 168 -30.93 -21.54 -14.26
C GLU A 168 -30.85 -22.24 -15.62
N ALA A 169 -29.68 -22.23 -16.28
CA ALA A 169 -29.46 -22.98 -17.52
C ALA A 169 -29.66 -24.49 -17.33
N PHE A 170 -29.09 -25.06 -16.26
CA PHE A 170 -29.28 -26.47 -15.92
C PHE A 170 -30.74 -26.86 -15.76
N LYS A 171 -31.52 -26.05 -15.03
CA LYS A 171 -32.94 -26.31 -14.80
C LYS A 171 -33.80 -26.14 -16.06
N ALA A 172 -33.40 -25.24 -16.96
CA ALA A 172 -34.11 -25.01 -18.21
C ALA A 172 -33.88 -26.15 -19.20
N ASN A 173 -32.63 -26.62 -19.31
CA ASN A 173 -32.28 -27.77 -20.13
C ASN A 173 -30.99 -28.42 -19.59
N HIS A 174 -31.11 -29.64 -19.06
CA HIS A 174 -29.99 -30.35 -18.45
C HIS A 174 -28.84 -30.64 -19.43
N ASP A 175 -29.11 -30.68 -20.74
CA ASP A 175 -28.13 -30.97 -21.79
C ASP A 175 -27.38 -29.74 -22.31
N GLN A 176 -27.74 -28.53 -21.84
CA GLN A 176 -27.08 -27.28 -22.25
C GLN A 176 -25.74 -27.03 -21.56
N LEU A 177 -25.46 -27.71 -20.44
CA LEU A 177 -24.18 -27.54 -19.76
C LEU A 177 -23.11 -28.44 -20.37
N ASP A 178 -21.90 -27.94 -20.50
CA ASP A 178 -20.71 -28.74 -20.81
C ASP A 178 -19.89 -29.03 -19.54
N LEU A 179 -18.93 -29.95 -19.61
CA LEU A 179 -18.08 -30.31 -18.47
C LEU A 179 -17.29 -29.09 -17.94
N THR A 180 -16.92 -28.19 -18.84
CA THR A 180 -16.21 -26.95 -18.54
C THR A 180 -17.01 -26.06 -17.59
N GLN A 181 -18.28 -25.80 -17.91
CA GLN A 181 -19.20 -24.99 -17.12
C GLN A 181 -19.49 -25.62 -15.75
N VAL A 182 -19.61 -26.96 -15.69
CA VAL A 182 -19.81 -27.70 -14.43
C VAL A 182 -18.59 -27.60 -13.52
N SER A 183 -17.39 -27.72 -14.09
CA SER A 183 -16.13 -27.58 -13.35
C SER A 183 -15.89 -26.14 -12.88
N GLN A 184 -16.21 -25.16 -13.73
CA GLN A 184 -16.20 -23.74 -13.36
C GLN A 184 -17.18 -23.47 -12.21
N ALA A 185 -18.41 -24.02 -12.26
CA ALA A 185 -19.38 -23.87 -11.18
C ALA A 185 -18.87 -24.45 -9.85
N ASN A 186 -18.25 -25.63 -9.87
CA ASN A 186 -17.62 -26.21 -8.68
C ASN A 186 -16.45 -25.35 -8.15
N ALA A 187 -15.64 -24.77 -9.05
CA ALA A 187 -14.56 -23.87 -8.68
C ALA A 187 -15.09 -22.58 -8.02
N TYR A 188 -16.08 -21.91 -8.65
CA TYR A 188 -16.73 -20.72 -8.09
C TYR A 188 -17.37 -21.00 -6.73
N TYR A 189 -18.05 -22.14 -6.57
CA TYR A 189 -18.60 -22.57 -5.28
C TYR A 189 -17.53 -22.66 -4.18
N LYS A 190 -16.36 -23.23 -4.50
CA LYS A 190 -15.24 -23.36 -3.54
C LYS A 190 -14.61 -22.02 -3.16
N LEU A 191 -14.70 -21.01 -4.03
CA LEU A 191 -14.21 -19.65 -3.77
C LEU A 191 -15.10 -18.86 -2.80
N ILE A 192 -16.37 -19.26 -2.61
CA ILE A 192 -17.28 -18.56 -1.70
C ILE A 192 -16.79 -18.71 -0.25
N LYS A 193 -16.27 -17.62 0.32
CA LYS A 193 -15.84 -17.54 1.72
C LYS A 193 -16.93 -16.95 2.63
N ASN A 194 -18.18 -17.34 2.42
CA ASN A 194 -19.30 -17.02 3.31
C ASN A 194 -20.16 -18.25 3.61
N ARG A 195 -20.37 -18.55 4.89
CA ARG A 195 -21.12 -19.75 5.31
C ARG A 195 -22.56 -19.77 4.84
N ARG A 196 -23.25 -18.62 4.83
CA ARG A 196 -24.65 -18.53 4.38
C ARG A 196 -24.74 -18.84 2.89
N TRP A 197 -23.90 -18.21 2.07
CA TRP A 197 -23.88 -18.45 0.62
C TRP A 197 -23.40 -19.86 0.27
N GLN A 198 -22.42 -20.41 0.99
CA GLN A 198 -22.03 -21.82 0.80
C GLN A 198 -23.18 -22.78 1.11
N ARG A 199 -23.91 -22.57 2.21
CA ARG A 199 -25.09 -23.40 2.54
C ARG A 199 -26.18 -23.24 1.48
N TYR A 200 -26.37 -22.03 0.99
CA TYR A 200 -27.35 -21.75 -0.05
C TYR A 200 -27.06 -22.49 -1.36
N TRP A 201 -25.80 -22.49 -1.83
CA TRP A 201 -25.40 -23.07 -3.13
C TRP A 201 -25.06 -24.57 -3.10
N LYS A 202 -24.74 -25.13 -1.93
CA LYS A 202 -24.35 -26.53 -1.79
C LYS A 202 -25.35 -27.52 -2.43
N PRO A 203 -26.68 -27.43 -2.20
CA PRO A 203 -27.60 -28.42 -2.76
C PRO A 203 -27.69 -28.36 -4.29
N GLN A 204 -27.73 -27.16 -4.90
CA GLN A 204 -27.86 -26.97 -6.34
C GLN A 204 -26.59 -27.44 -7.08
N ILE A 205 -25.41 -27.13 -6.54
CA ILE A 205 -24.15 -27.58 -7.13
C ILE A 205 -24.00 -29.10 -7.03
N ASN A 206 -24.43 -29.70 -5.91
CA ASN A 206 -24.43 -31.15 -5.79
C ASN A 206 -25.36 -31.83 -6.79
N GLU A 207 -26.51 -31.24 -7.09
CA GLU A 207 -27.45 -31.73 -8.10
C GLU A 207 -26.83 -31.72 -9.51
N ILE A 208 -26.22 -30.61 -9.92
CA ILE A 208 -25.49 -30.48 -11.20
C ILE A 208 -24.37 -31.52 -11.28
N LEU A 209 -23.54 -31.63 -10.23
CA LEU A 209 -22.43 -32.59 -10.18
C LEU A 209 -22.91 -34.04 -10.24
N ALA A 210 -24.02 -34.37 -9.58
CA ALA A 210 -24.60 -35.71 -9.60
C ALA A 210 -25.15 -36.08 -10.98
N TYR A 211 -25.85 -35.16 -11.66
CA TYR A 211 -26.32 -35.36 -13.03
C TYR A 211 -25.16 -35.66 -13.97
N PHE A 212 -24.12 -34.83 -13.96
CA PHE A 212 -22.96 -35.03 -14.83
C PHE A 212 -22.18 -36.31 -14.53
N LYS A 213 -22.05 -36.68 -13.25
CA LYS A 213 -21.41 -37.94 -12.88
C LYS A 213 -22.18 -39.16 -13.43
N ASN A 214 -23.51 -39.10 -13.40
CA ASN A 214 -24.36 -40.18 -13.92
C ASN A 214 -24.42 -40.19 -15.45
N SER A 215 -24.45 -39.02 -16.10
CA SER A 215 -24.38 -38.89 -17.56
C SER A 215 -23.02 -39.27 -18.13
N GLN A 216 -21.91 -39.05 -17.40
CA GLN A 216 -20.57 -39.52 -17.77
C GLN A 216 -20.38 -41.03 -17.65
N ALA A 217 -21.08 -41.71 -16.73
CA ALA A 217 -21.04 -43.17 -16.65
C ALA A 217 -21.58 -43.86 -17.92
N ASN A 218 -22.35 -43.13 -18.73
CA ASN A 218 -22.97 -43.60 -19.96
C ASN A 218 -22.31 -43.03 -21.25
N ARG A 219 -21.20 -42.30 -21.16
CA ARG A 219 -20.48 -41.72 -22.32
C ARG A 219 -19.24 -42.52 -22.69
N ASP A 220 -18.93 -42.53 -23.99
CA ASP A 220 -17.78 -43.23 -24.59
C ASP A 220 -16.43 -42.81 -23.96
N LYS A 221 -15.58 -43.78 -23.61
CA LYS A 221 -14.31 -43.57 -22.88
C LYS A 221 -13.36 -42.57 -23.56
N ASN A 222 -13.42 -42.41 -24.89
CA ASN A 222 -12.57 -41.49 -25.64
C ASN A 222 -12.97 -40.01 -25.49
N GLN A 223 -14.27 -39.69 -25.39
CA GLN A 223 -14.73 -38.31 -25.12
C GLN A 223 -14.36 -37.86 -23.70
N LEU A 224 -14.44 -38.78 -22.74
CA LEU A 224 -14.07 -38.56 -21.33
C LEU A 224 -12.58 -38.19 -21.13
N GLN A 225 -11.70 -38.67 -22.00
CA GLN A 225 -10.26 -38.39 -21.93
C GLN A 225 -9.92 -37.01 -22.51
N GLN A 226 -10.48 -36.65 -23.67
CA GLN A 226 -10.35 -35.31 -24.26
C GLN A 226 -10.92 -34.21 -23.34
N GLU A 227 -12.08 -34.46 -22.72
CA GLU A 227 -12.67 -33.51 -21.78
C GLU A 227 -11.83 -33.33 -20.50
N LYS A 228 -11.16 -34.39 -20.01
CA LYS A 228 -10.21 -34.30 -18.87
C LYS A 228 -8.96 -33.48 -19.22
N GLU A 229 -8.45 -33.61 -20.44
CA GLU A 229 -7.31 -32.82 -20.93
C GLU A 229 -7.70 -31.34 -21.10
N GLN A 230 -8.89 -31.05 -21.62
CA GLN A 230 -9.44 -29.69 -21.67
C GLN A 230 -9.68 -29.12 -20.27
N LEU A 231 -10.11 -29.93 -19.31
CA LEU A 231 -10.27 -29.51 -17.90
C LEU A 231 -8.94 -29.20 -17.21
N ALA A 232 -7.88 -29.95 -17.53
CA ALA A 232 -6.53 -29.67 -17.07
C ALA A 232 -5.99 -28.38 -17.70
N ALA A 233 -6.26 -28.16 -18.99
CA ALA A 233 -5.94 -26.92 -19.68
C ALA A 233 -6.69 -25.72 -19.09
N LEU A 234 -7.94 -25.87 -18.66
CA LEU A 234 -8.74 -24.82 -18.02
C LEU A 234 -8.38 -24.57 -16.55
N LYS A 235 -7.93 -25.59 -15.81
CA LYS A 235 -7.31 -25.39 -14.48
C LYS A 235 -6.04 -24.55 -14.54
N ASN A 236 -5.33 -24.63 -15.67
CA ASN A 236 -4.10 -23.89 -15.94
C ASN A 236 -4.35 -22.64 -16.81
N ALA A 237 -5.58 -22.43 -17.28
CA ALA A 237 -5.95 -21.24 -18.01
C ALA A 237 -6.04 -20.08 -17.01
N PRO A 238 -5.37 -18.95 -17.27
CA PRO A 238 -5.50 -17.78 -16.42
C PRO A 238 -6.98 -17.38 -16.37
N LEU A 239 -7.51 -17.23 -15.15
CA LEU A 239 -8.82 -16.64 -14.93
C LEU A 239 -8.91 -15.37 -15.79
N THR A 240 -9.94 -15.28 -16.65
CA THR A 240 -10.12 -14.17 -17.60
C THR A 240 -10.31 -12.80 -16.94
N GLN A 241 -10.32 -12.77 -15.61
CA GLN A 241 -9.95 -11.61 -14.82
C GLN A 241 -8.90 -12.03 -13.80
N SER A 242 -7.64 -11.79 -14.13
CA SER A 242 -6.50 -11.98 -13.24
C SER A 242 -6.63 -11.01 -12.06
N TYR A 243 -7.23 -11.46 -10.96
CA TYR A 243 -7.11 -10.79 -9.67
C TYR A 243 -5.83 -11.25 -8.99
N GLN A 244 -4.79 -10.42 -9.07
CA GLN A 244 -3.60 -10.50 -8.23
C GLN A 244 -3.98 -10.00 -6.82
N PRO A 245 -3.96 -10.84 -5.77
CA PRO A 245 -4.03 -10.33 -4.41
C PRO A 245 -2.81 -9.45 -4.16
N ALA A 246 -3.03 -8.18 -3.83
CA ALA A 246 -1.95 -7.26 -3.50
C ALA A 246 -1.15 -7.81 -2.31
N HIS A 247 0.02 -8.40 -2.59
CA HIS A 247 1.01 -8.75 -1.58
C HIS A 247 1.78 -7.49 -1.21
N VAL A 248 1.14 -6.60 -0.44
CA VAL A 248 1.84 -5.43 0.12
C VAL A 248 2.79 -5.90 1.22
N THR A 249 4.06 -6.07 0.85
CA THR A 249 5.16 -6.26 1.78
C THR A 249 5.43 -4.91 2.43
N ILE A 250 5.46 -4.88 3.77
CA ILE A 250 5.64 -3.66 4.57
C ILE A 250 7.06 -3.15 4.35
N VAL A 251 7.20 -2.06 3.60
CA VAL A 251 8.39 -1.20 3.63
C VAL A 251 7.91 0.16 4.10
N ASP A 252 8.43 0.64 5.24
CA ASP A 252 8.00 1.89 5.86
C ASP A 252 8.37 3.08 4.98
N ASN A 253 7.39 3.63 4.24
CA ASN A 253 7.54 4.83 3.37
C ASN A 253 8.22 6.03 4.06
N VAL A 254 8.22 6.08 5.40
CA VAL A 254 8.85 7.15 6.20
C VAL A 254 10.37 7.03 6.20
N GLN A 255 10.91 5.80 6.37
CA GLN A 255 12.36 5.57 6.34
C GLN A 255 12.91 5.82 4.93
N VAL A 256 12.19 5.36 3.90
CA VAL A 256 12.53 5.58 2.50
C VAL A 256 12.62 7.06 2.17
N ALA A 257 11.70 7.90 2.67
CA ALA A 257 11.75 9.33 2.44
C ALA A 257 12.93 10.01 3.15
N ASP A 258 13.30 9.58 4.36
CA ASP A 258 14.41 10.16 5.11
C ASP A 258 15.78 9.78 4.51
N ASP A 259 15.94 8.53 4.08
CA ASP A 259 17.17 8.06 3.42
C ASP A 259 17.29 8.62 2.00
N ALA A 260 16.18 8.70 1.26
CA ALA A 260 16.14 9.41 -0.03
C ALA A 260 16.47 10.90 0.13
N ASN A 261 16.00 11.56 1.20
CA ASN A 261 16.34 12.96 1.46
C ASN A 261 17.86 13.15 1.61
N LYS A 262 18.54 12.27 2.35
CA LYS A 262 20.00 12.34 2.52
C LYS A 262 20.71 12.06 1.20
N ALA A 263 20.33 11.00 0.49
CA ALA A 263 20.94 10.61 -0.78
C ALA A 263 20.77 11.71 -1.85
N LEU A 264 19.56 12.26 -2.00
CA LEU A 264 19.27 13.32 -2.97
C LEU A 264 19.97 14.64 -2.62
N GLN A 265 20.06 14.99 -1.32
CA GLN A 265 20.82 16.17 -0.89
C GLN A 265 22.32 16.00 -1.13
N ALA A 266 22.88 14.82 -0.80
CA ALA A 266 24.29 14.51 -1.05
C ALA A 266 24.62 14.52 -2.55
N ALA A 267 23.69 14.06 -3.39
CA ALA A 267 23.79 14.09 -4.85
C ALA A 267 23.50 15.48 -5.46
N GLY A 268 23.16 16.49 -4.65
CA GLY A 268 22.86 17.85 -5.14
C GLY A 268 21.58 17.95 -5.98
N ILE A 269 20.66 16.99 -5.85
CA ILE A 269 19.43 16.96 -6.65
C ILE A 269 18.42 17.95 -6.08
N THR A 270 17.98 18.88 -6.93
CA THR A 270 17.08 19.98 -6.56
C THR A 270 15.73 19.94 -7.28
N ALA A 271 15.52 18.96 -8.17
CA ALA A 271 14.29 18.80 -8.94
C ALA A 271 13.05 18.73 -8.05
N ASN A 272 11.95 19.37 -8.47
CA ASN A 272 10.71 19.40 -7.68
C ASN A 272 10.02 18.04 -7.58
N GLU A 273 10.25 17.17 -8.57
CA GLU A 273 9.74 15.81 -8.61
C GLU A 273 10.86 14.85 -9.03
N VAL A 274 11.02 13.76 -8.28
CA VAL A 274 12.06 12.76 -8.48
C VAL A 274 11.46 11.38 -8.31
N LEU A 275 11.57 10.54 -9.34
CA LEU A 275 11.39 9.11 -9.21
C LEU A 275 12.66 8.53 -8.59
N TYR A 276 12.57 8.03 -7.37
CA TYR A 276 13.70 7.53 -6.58
C TYR A 276 13.66 6.01 -6.53
N LEU A 277 14.73 5.34 -6.97
CA LEU A 277 14.93 3.91 -6.81
C LEU A 277 15.99 3.68 -5.72
N SER A 278 15.62 2.92 -4.69
CA SER A 278 16.57 2.34 -3.72
C SER A 278 16.91 0.92 -4.19
N GLN A 279 18.16 0.70 -4.61
CA GLN A 279 18.63 -0.61 -5.05
C GLN A 279 18.74 -1.57 -3.85
N SER A 280 19.12 -1.07 -2.67
CA SER A 280 19.20 -1.86 -1.44
C SER A 280 17.84 -2.33 -0.97
N ASP A 281 16.82 -1.47 -1.06
CA ASP A 281 15.47 -1.80 -0.59
C ASP A 281 14.60 -2.40 -1.69
N GLN A 282 15.11 -2.46 -2.93
CA GLN A 282 14.38 -2.89 -4.12
C GLN A 282 13.04 -2.18 -4.28
N THR A 283 13.03 -0.86 -4.08
CA THR A 283 11.79 -0.06 -4.15
C THR A 283 11.96 1.18 -5.01
N LEU A 284 10.86 1.59 -5.62
CA LEU A 284 10.73 2.77 -6.45
C LEU A 284 9.64 3.66 -5.88
N SER A 285 9.91 4.96 -5.72
CA SER A 285 8.96 5.91 -5.17
C SER A 285 9.01 7.25 -5.88
N LEU A 286 7.85 7.81 -6.18
CA LEU A 286 7.76 9.19 -6.65
C LEU A 286 7.87 10.12 -5.44
N LEU A 287 8.82 11.05 -5.48
CA LEU A 287 9.08 12.00 -4.43
C LEU A 287 8.82 13.42 -4.92
N ARG A 288 8.16 14.23 -4.10
CA ARG A 288 7.97 15.67 -4.34
C ARG A 288 8.71 16.50 -3.31
N ARG A 289 9.39 17.53 -3.80
CA ARG A 289 10.13 18.49 -2.97
C ARG A 289 9.17 19.56 -2.44
N SER A 290 9.17 19.76 -1.14
CA SER A 290 8.44 20.83 -0.46
C SER A 290 9.30 21.34 0.71
N ASN A 291 9.51 22.66 0.79
CA ASN A 291 10.32 23.30 1.82
C ASN A 291 11.73 22.68 1.96
N GLY A 292 12.38 22.40 0.83
CA GLY A 292 13.75 21.86 0.79
C GLY A 292 13.87 20.36 1.09
N ARG A 293 12.78 19.64 1.37
CA ARG A 293 12.77 18.20 1.62
C ARG A 293 11.84 17.45 0.67
N TYR A 294 12.21 16.23 0.34
CA TYR A 294 11.43 15.28 -0.44
C TYR A 294 10.45 14.51 0.44
N ARG A 295 9.26 14.24 -0.11
CA ARG A 295 8.22 13.40 0.51
C ARG A 295 7.65 12.48 -0.55
N THR A 296 7.28 11.26 -0.18
CA THR A 296 6.60 10.33 -1.08
C THR A 296 5.27 10.92 -1.56
N SER A 297 5.07 10.90 -2.87
CA SER A 297 3.89 11.40 -3.59
C SER A 297 3.32 10.27 -4.45
N GLY A 298 2.79 9.24 -3.81
CA GLY A 298 2.26 8.05 -4.46
C GLY A 298 2.52 6.78 -3.66
N PRO A 299 2.09 5.61 -4.18
CA PRO A 299 2.47 4.33 -3.60
C PRO A 299 3.97 4.08 -3.77
N LEU A 300 4.54 3.31 -2.84
CA LEU A 300 5.88 2.73 -2.99
C LEU A 300 5.74 1.47 -3.83
N ILE A 301 6.54 1.36 -4.88
CA ILE A 301 6.47 0.31 -5.87
C ILE A 301 7.62 -0.66 -5.64
N ARG A 302 7.32 -1.95 -5.61
CA ARG A 302 8.33 -2.97 -5.42
C ARG A 302 8.97 -3.32 -6.77
N ILE A 303 10.29 -3.40 -6.77
CA ILE A 303 11.05 -3.88 -7.92
C ILE A 303 11.11 -5.41 -7.85
N ILE A 304 10.64 -6.07 -8.91
CA ILE A 304 10.71 -7.52 -9.09
C ILE A 304 12.13 -7.93 -9.47
N ALA A 305 12.74 -7.18 -10.39
CA ALA A 305 14.11 -7.39 -10.83
C ALA A 305 14.73 -6.06 -11.29
N ASN A 306 16.02 -5.88 -11.04
CA ASN A 306 16.75 -4.66 -11.41
C ASN A 306 18.10 -5.04 -12.00
N ASN A 307 18.44 -4.48 -13.16
CA ASN A 307 19.76 -4.60 -13.75
C ASN A 307 20.32 -3.23 -14.19
N THR A 308 19.98 -2.19 -13.44
CA THR A 308 20.43 -0.80 -13.68
C THR A 308 21.60 -0.41 -12.79
N ASN A 309 22.40 0.54 -13.27
CA ASN A 309 23.45 1.15 -12.48
C ASN A 309 22.90 2.34 -11.67
N SER A 310 23.49 2.57 -10.49
CA SER A 310 23.25 3.78 -9.72
C SER A 310 23.60 5.03 -10.53
N GLY A 311 22.79 6.07 -10.44
CA GLY A 311 23.05 7.33 -11.12
C GLY A 311 21.82 8.18 -11.37
N LEU A 312 22.05 9.29 -12.07
CA LEU A 312 21.02 10.24 -12.47
C LEU A 312 20.59 10.00 -13.93
N TYR A 313 19.29 9.87 -14.10
CA TYR A 313 18.62 9.62 -15.38
C TYR A 313 17.44 10.59 -15.56
N ARG A 314 16.89 10.63 -16.76
CA ARG A 314 15.61 11.27 -17.05
C ARG A 314 14.65 10.30 -17.68
N ILE A 315 13.38 10.41 -17.30
CA ILE A 315 12.29 9.80 -18.05
C ILE A 315 12.25 10.48 -19.42
N ARG A 316 12.41 9.67 -20.47
CA ARG A 316 12.44 10.12 -21.87
C ARG A 316 11.05 10.02 -22.48
N GLU A 317 10.36 8.93 -22.22
CA GLU A 317 9.05 8.68 -22.81
C GLU A 317 8.22 7.71 -21.96
N VAL A 318 6.90 7.90 -22.01
CA VAL A 318 5.93 6.92 -21.50
C VAL A 318 5.29 6.23 -22.70
N ILE A 319 5.55 4.94 -22.87
CA ILE A 319 5.17 4.16 -24.05
C ILE A 319 3.97 3.29 -23.71
N THR A 320 2.93 3.35 -24.53
CA THR A 320 1.74 2.50 -24.41
C THR A 320 1.23 2.16 -25.80
N ASN A 321 1.12 0.87 -26.11
CA ASN A 321 0.66 0.35 -27.40
C ASN A 321 1.34 1.01 -28.61
N PRO A 322 2.68 0.97 -28.69
CA PRO A 322 3.42 1.54 -29.81
C PRO A 322 3.07 0.83 -31.12
N ALA A 323 3.14 1.55 -32.24
CA ALA A 323 2.98 0.95 -33.57
C ALA A 323 4.18 0.03 -33.90
N ASP A 324 4.01 -0.87 -34.87
CA ASP A 324 5.09 -1.76 -35.35
C ASP A 324 6.27 -1.01 -36.00
N THR A 325 6.06 0.27 -36.33
CA THR A 325 7.08 1.18 -36.84
C THR A 325 7.75 2.01 -35.74
N ALA A 326 7.31 1.90 -34.48
CA ALA A 326 7.89 2.66 -33.39
C ALA A 326 9.28 2.13 -33.04
N GLY A 327 10.19 3.05 -32.73
CA GLY A 327 11.58 2.73 -32.44
C GLY A 327 12.28 3.75 -31.56
N VAL A 328 13.44 3.34 -31.04
CA VAL A 328 14.36 4.19 -30.27
C VAL A 328 15.70 4.25 -30.97
N VAL A 329 16.25 5.44 -31.15
CA VAL A 329 17.61 5.58 -31.69
C VAL A 329 18.64 5.10 -30.67
N THR A 330 19.41 4.08 -31.02
CA THR A 330 20.43 3.43 -30.18
C THR A 330 21.86 3.70 -30.63
N ASP A 331 22.04 4.37 -31.77
CA ASP A 331 23.33 4.90 -32.21
C ASP A 331 23.77 6.06 -31.30
N ARG A 332 24.84 5.82 -30.55
CA ARG A 332 25.42 6.77 -29.58
C ARG A 332 26.14 7.94 -30.24
N THR A 333 26.44 7.85 -31.53
CA THR A 333 27.11 8.92 -32.28
C THR A 333 26.11 10.00 -32.75
N GLN A 334 24.82 9.68 -32.75
CA GLN A 334 23.76 10.59 -33.16
C GLN A 334 23.33 11.51 -32.01
N PRO A 335 23.07 12.80 -32.27
CA PRO A 335 22.47 13.71 -31.29
C PRO A 335 21.08 13.25 -30.78
N THR A 336 20.42 12.38 -31.56
CA THR A 336 19.11 11.79 -31.26
C THR A 336 19.20 10.51 -30.44
N PHE A 337 20.38 10.09 -29.98
CA PHE A 337 20.52 8.91 -29.11
C PHE A 337 19.53 8.92 -27.95
N GLY A 338 18.82 7.82 -27.77
CA GLY A 338 17.80 7.67 -26.72
C GLY A 338 16.53 8.49 -26.96
N ARG A 339 16.26 8.88 -28.22
CA ARG A 339 14.98 9.47 -28.61
C ARG A 339 14.04 8.39 -29.12
N TYR A 340 12.82 8.41 -28.61
CA TYR A 340 11.70 7.61 -29.08
C TYR A 340 11.02 8.28 -30.28
N TYR A 341 10.60 7.46 -31.24
CA TYR A 341 9.77 7.85 -32.37
C TYR A 341 8.60 6.88 -32.47
N SER A 342 7.37 7.41 -32.53
CA SER A 342 6.17 6.63 -32.78
C SER A 342 6.15 6.00 -34.19
N ASP A 343 6.92 6.59 -35.10
CA ASP A 343 7.29 6.03 -36.39
C ASP A 343 8.78 6.35 -36.62
N ALA A 344 9.65 5.36 -36.46
CA ALA A 344 11.09 5.49 -36.61
C ALA A 344 11.57 5.31 -38.05
N THR A 345 10.69 4.88 -38.99
CA THR A 345 11.05 4.68 -40.40
C THR A 345 11.53 5.98 -41.07
N VAL A 346 11.08 7.13 -40.55
CA VAL A 346 11.49 8.47 -40.99
C VAL A 346 12.91 8.87 -40.57
N VAL A 347 13.47 8.16 -39.58
CA VAL A 347 14.82 8.39 -39.06
C VAL A 347 15.79 7.37 -39.63
N ASP A 348 15.35 6.11 -39.69
CA ASP A 348 16.10 4.98 -40.22
C ASP A 348 15.14 3.89 -40.68
N SER A 349 15.26 3.47 -41.95
CA SER A 349 14.45 2.39 -42.51
C SER A 349 15.04 0.99 -42.23
N THR A 350 16.24 0.93 -41.65
CA THR A 350 16.93 -0.32 -41.33
C THR A 350 16.22 -1.03 -40.18
N THR A 351 15.66 -2.20 -40.47
CA THR A 351 15.03 -3.04 -39.46
C THR A 351 16.05 -4.01 -38.85
N ASN A 352 16.08 -4.09 -37.52
CA ASN A 352 16.71 -5.21 -36.81
C ASN A 352 15.65 -5.97 -36.02
N SER A 353 15.98 -7.21 -35.64
CA SER A 353 15.10 -8.12 -34.89
C SER A 353 15.61 -8.41 -33.48
N VAL A 354 16.63 -7.67 -33.02
CA VAL A 354 17.26 -7.90 -31.72
C VAL A 354 16.32 -7.47 -30.61
N SER A 355 16.14 -8.33 -29.59
CA SER A 355 15.26 -8.06 -28.44
C SER A 355 15.94 -7.24 -27.33
N ASP A 356 17.27 -7.15 -27.32
CA ASP A 356 18.07 -6.28 -26.46
C ASP A 356 18.43 -4.96 -27.18
N TYR A 357 17.91 -3.85 -26.65
CA TYR A 357 18.15 -2.52 -27.20
C TYR A 357 19.59 -2.03 -27.11
N ASN A 358 20.44 -2.61 -26.25
CA ASN A 358 21.86 -2.24 -26.21
C ASN A 358 22.66 -2.81 -27.39
N HIS A 359 22.14 -3.87 -28.01
CA HIS A 359 22.74 -4.56 -29.15
C HIS A 359 22.11 -4.17 -30.49
N ALA A 360 20.95 -3.51 -30.46
CA ALA A 360 20.33 -2.95 -31.66
C ALA A 360 21.12 -1.73 -32.15
N GLN A 361 21.39 -1.68 -33.45
CA GLN A 361 21.99 -0.53 -34.13
C GLN A 361 21.33 -0.35 -35.51
N PRO A 362 21.16 0.90 -36.00
CA PRO A 362 21.26 2.15 -35.24
C PRO A 362 19.95 2.49 -34.49
N THR A 363 18.87 1.73 -34.70
CA THR A 363 17.54 1.94 -34.11
C THR A 363 16.97 0.65 -33.52
N PHE A 364 16.58 0.63 -32.26
CA PHE A 364 15.83 -0.49 -31.67
C PHE A 364 14.33 -0.39 -31.98
N TRP A 365 13.76 -1.43 -32.58
CA TRP A 365 12.32 -1.49 -32.90
C TRP A 365 11.54 -2.11 -31.73
N LEU A 366 10.57 -1.38 -31.18
CA LEU A 366 9.87 -1.80 -29.96
C LEU A 366 9.10 -3.12 -30.13
N LYS A 367 8.60 -3.40 -31.35
CA LYS A 367 7.93 -4.67 -31.68
C LYS A 367 8.77 -5.92 -31.39
N ASN A 368 10.09 -5.79 -31.36
CA ASN A 368 11.00 -6.91 -31.10
C ASN A 368 10.99 -7.38 -29.65
N ASN A 369 10.39 -6.59 -28.74
CA ASN A 369 10.30 -6.94 -27.33
C ASN A 369 8.89 -6.70 -26.77
N PRO A 370 8.06 -7.75 -26.67
CA PRO A 370 6.69 -7.64 -26.17
C PRO A 370 6.58 -7.04 -24.76
N ALA A 371 7.60 -7.18 -23.93
CA ALA A 371 7.60 -6.62 -22.57
C ALA A 371 7.64 -5.08 -22.56
N LEU A 372 8.06 -4.46 -23.66
CA LEU A 372 8.19 -3.00 -23.78
C LEU A 372 6.96 -2.31 -24.41
N GLN A 373 5.91 -3.08 -24.76
CA GLN A 373 4.66 -2.57 -25.33
C GLN A 373 3.90 -1.62 -24.39
N MET A 374 4.10 -1.82 -23.08
CA MET A 374 3.80 -0.82 -22.05
C MET A 374 5.08 -0.66 -21.24
N SER A 375 5.70 0.52 -21.30
CA SER A 375 6.96 0.75 -20.60
C SER A 375 7.22 2.25 -20.41
N ILE A 376 8.14 2.56 -19.51
CA ILE A 376 8.65 3.90 -19.31
C ILE A 376 10.12 3.88 -19.70
N MET A 377 10.46 4.62 -20.73
CA MET A 377 11.83 4.77 -21.17
C MET A 377 12.53 5.81 -20.30
N PHE A 378 13.71 5.47 -19.80
CA PHE A 378 14.61 6.42 -19.15
C PHE A 378 15.98 6.39 -19.80
N GLY A 379 16.76 7.45 -19.59
CA GLY A 379 18.12 7.48 -20.10
C GLY A 379 18.86 8.76 -19.77
N ASN A 380 20.15 8.73 -20.04
CA ASN A 380 21.04 9.89 -20.01
C ASN A 380 21.71 10.03 -21.39
N SER A 381 22.88 10.67 -21.49
CA SER A 381 23.60 10.85 -22.76
C SER A 381 24.33 9.59 -23.25
N ARG A 382 24.41 8.53 -22.43
CA ARG A 382 25.22 7.32 -22.72
C ARG A 382 24.44 6.01 -22.59
N THR A 383 23.32 6.03 -21.87
CA THR A 383 22.59 4.83 -21.50
C THR A 383 21.10 5.05 -21.64
N ILE A 384 20.43 4.03 -22.19
CA ILE A 384 18.98 3.90 -22.29
C ILE A 384 18.56 2.76 -21.37
N GLY A 385 17.40 2.89 -20.74
CA GLY A 385 16.79 1.83 -19.94
C GLY A 385 15.27 1.90 -19.98
N PHE A 386 14.63 0.85 -19.47
CA PHE A 386 13.18 0.77 -19.42
C PHE A 386 12.68 0.28 -18.06
N ILE A 387 11.60 0.89 -17.59
CA ILE A 387 10.76 0.35 -16.52
C ILE A 387 9.58 -0.34 -17.19
N TYR A 388 9.36 -1.63 -16.92
CA TYR A 388 8.33 -2.42 -17.58
C TYR A 388 7.88 -3.60 -16.70
N SER A 389 6.92 -4.39 -17.18
CA SER A 389 6.40 -5.57 -16.46
C SER A 389 6.81 -6.86 -17.18
N GLY A 390 7.18 -7.90 -16.42
CA GLY A 390 7.70 -9.15 -16.97
C GLY A 390 8.34 -10.05 -15.91
N SER A 391 8.92 -11.17 -16.33
CA SER A 391 9.52 -12.18 -15.43
C SER A 391 11.03 -12.02 -15.22
N SER A 392 11.73 -11.27 -16.08
CA SER A 392 13.18 -11.10 -16.01
C SER A 392 13.61 -9.69 -16.44
N ALA A 393 14.64 -9.15 -15.78
CA ALA A 393 15.22 -7.85 -16.12
C ALA A 393 16.09 -7.94 -17.37
N LEU A 394 15.81 -7.09 -18.36
CA LEU A 394 16.68 -6.78 -19.48
C LEU A 394 17.89 -5.99 -18.97
N ASN A 395 18.96 -5.92 -19.77
CA ASN A 395 20.15 -5.13 -19.43
C ASN A 395 19.80 -3.64 -19.28
N ASN A 396 20.04 -3.03 -18.13
CA ASN A 396 19.56 -1.69 -17.75
C ASN A 396 18.02 -1.57 -17.67
N GLY A 397 17.35 -2.66 -17.34
CA GLY A 397 15.90 -2.75 -17.11
C GLY A 397 15.51 -2.78 -15.63
N ILE A 398 14.33 -2.20 -15.34
CA ILE A 398 13.67 -2.25 -14.03
C ILE A 398 12.32 -2.94 -14.23
N VAL A 399 12.11 -4.06 -13.55
CA VAL A 399 10.89 -4.84 -13.65
C VAL A 399 10.00 -4.55 -12.44
N VAL A 400 8.75 -4.20 -12.70
CA VAL A 400 7.71 -3.95 -11.68
C VAL A 400 6.47 -4.77 -11.99
N GLU A 401 5.53 -4.85 -11.03
CA GLU A 401 4.23 -5.46 -11.30
C GLU A 401 3.45 -4.62 -12.33
N ASN A 402 2.63 -5.28 -13.16
CA ASN A 402 1.89 -4.59 -14.21
C ASN A 402 0.92 -3.52 -13.67
N SER A 403 0.30 -3.76 -12.51
CA SER A 403 -0.55 -2.77 -11.82
C SER A 403 0.23 -1.54 -11.36
N ASP A 404 1.47 -1.74 -10.90
CA ASP A 404 2.35 -0.67 -10.47
C ASP A 404 2.89 0.12 -11.68
N LEU A 405 3.17 -0.57 -12.80
CA LEU A 405 3.53 0.07 -14.05
C LEU A 405 2.43 0.99 -14.58
N ILE A 406 1.19 0.51 -14.63
CA ILE A 406 0.02 1.33 -15.00
C ILE A 406 -0.13 2.52 -14.06
N THR A 407 0.17 2.34 -12.77
CA THR A 407 0.13 3.45 -11.81
C THR A 407 1.23 4.47 -12.09
N LEU A 408 2.45 4.04 -12.40
CA LEU A 408 3.58 4.93 -12.75
C LEU A 408 3.32 5.72 -14.01
N THR A 409 2.83 5.08 -15.08
CA THR A 409 2.58 5.72 -16.37
C THR A 409 1.54 6.86 -16.26
N ASN A 410 0.64 6.79 -15.27
CA ASN A 410 -0.33 7.84 -14.97
C ASN A 410 0.20 8.96 -14.07
N LEU A 411 1.34 8.76 -13.39
CA LEU A 411 1.87 9.67 -12.39
C LEU A 411 3.12 10.43 -12.84
N ILE A 412 3.91 9.86 -13.76
CA ILE A 412 5.16 10.45 -14.23
C ILE A 412 5.00 10.95 -15.67
N ASN A 413 5.77 11.99 -16.01
CA ASN A 413 5.78 12.54 -17.35
C ASN A 413 7.19 12.46 -17.95
N SER A 414 7.27 12.63 -19.28
CA SER A 414 8.56 12.89 -19.92
C SER A 414 9.23 14.11 -19.26
N GLY A 415 10.53 13.97 -18.95
CA GLY A 415 11.30 14.97 -18.23
C GLY A 415 11.38 14.78 -16.71
N THR A 416 10.59 13.89 -16.11
CA THR A 416 10.74 13.54 -14.68
C THR A 416 12.16 13.03 -14.40
N THR A 417 12.78 13.52 -13.32
CA THR A 417 14.11 13.04 -12.89
C THR A 417 13.98 11.65 -12.30
N LEU A 418 14.84 10.72 -12.74
CA LEU A 418 15.00 9.41 -12.12
C LEU A 418 16.36 9.36 -11.43
N TYR A 419 16.38 9.04 -10.14
CA TYR A 419 17.61 8.82 -9.41
C TYR A 419 17.64 7.40 -8.87
N ILE A 420 18.70 6.68 -9.22
CA ILE A 420 18.94 5.29 -8.83
C ILE A 420 20.08 5.30 -7.82
N ASN A 421 19.81 4.83 -6.62
CA ASN A 421 20.73 4.86 -5.49
C ASN A 421 21.07 3.47 -4.98
#